data_AF-A0A348WHF3-F1
#
_entry.id   AF-A0A348WHF3-F1
#
_cell.length_a   1.000
_cell.length_b   1.000
_cell.length_c   1.000
_cell.angle_alpha   90.00
_cell.angle_beta   90.00
_cell.angle_gamma   90.00
#
_symmetry.space_group_name_H-M   'P 1'
#
loop_
_entity.id
_entity.type
_entity.pdbx_description
1 polymer ?
#
loop_
_entity_poly.entity_id
_entity_poly.type
_entity_poly.pdbx_seq_one_letter_code
_entity_poly.pdbx_strand_id
1 'polypeptide(L)'
;METEFTPWLSLGGGMMIGASAVLLMATNGRIAGISGLTSKLFARDSDGEARGIAALFVLGLLLATPLWLFVSGGWPQQWVPSNPLLMGLAGLLVGFGATYG
;
A
#
# COMPACT_ATOMS: atom_id res chain seq x y z
N MET A 1 13.97 9.63 19.59
CA MET A 1 12.53 9.62 19.95
C MET A 1 12.26 8.26 20.56
N GLU A 2 11.82 8.20 21.81
CA GLU A 2 11.37 6.94 22.40
C GLU A 2 10.05 6.56 21.76
N THR A 3 9.95 5.35 21.19
CA THR A 3 8.69 4.84 20.64
C THR A 3 7.84 4.36 21.81
N GLU A 4 6.78 5.11 22.13
CA GLU A 4 5.83 4.70 23.14
C GLU A 4 5.17 3.38 22.70
N PHE A 5 5.35 2.34 23.52
CA PHE A 5 4.80 1.03 23.19
C PHE A 5 3.29 1.05 23.45
N THR A 6 2.50 1.12 22.38
CA THR A 6 1.03 1.11 22.42
C THR A 6 0.48 -0.23 21.92
N PRO A 7 0.43 -1.28 22.76
CA PRO A 7 0.15 -2.66 22.32
C PRO A 7 -1.25 -2.81 21.73
N TRP A 8 -2.27 -2.22 22.36
CA TRP A 8 -3.65 -2.35 21.90
C TRP A 8 -3.92 -1.62 20.59
N LEU A 9 -3.35 -0.41 20.42
CA LEU A 9 -3.44 0.35 19.18
C LEU A 9 -2.74 -0.40 18.03
N SER A 10 -1.55 -0.95 18.28
CA SER A 10 -0.80 -1.72 17.30
C SER A 10 -1.53 -3.02 16.90
N LEU A 11 -2.15 -3.71 17.88
CA LEU A 11 -2.97 -4.89 17.61
C LEU A 11 -4.18 -4.55 16.76
N GLY A 12 -4.90 -3.47 17.08
CA GLY A 12 -6.05 -3.02 16.30
C GLY A 12 -5.68 -2.72 14.84
N GLY A 13 -4.60 -1.95 14.62
CA GLY A 13 -4.09 -1.67 13.27
C GLY A 13 -3.68 -2.95 12.53
N GLY A 14 -2.95 -3.84 13.21
CA GLY A 14 -2.54 -5.13 12.64
C GLY A 14 -3.72 -6.03 12.26
N MET A 15 -4.76 -6.10 13.10
CA MET A 15 -5.99 -6.84 12.81
C MET A 15 -6.72 -6.28 11.58
N MET A 16 -6.82 -4.95 11.44
CA MET A 16 -7.45 -4.33 10.27
C MET A 16 -6.69 -4.61 8.97
N ILE A 17 -5.35 -4.55 9.01
CA ILE A 17 -4.50 -4.87 7.84
C ILE A 17 -4.62 -6.36 7.50
N GLY A 18 -4.52 -7.24 8.49
CA GLY A 18 -4.64 -8.69 8.32
C GLY A 18 -6.00 -9.10 7.76
N ALA A 19 -7.10 -8.54 8.30
CA ALA A 19 -8.45 -8.78 7.79
C ALA A 19 -8.59 -8.33 6.34
N SER A 20 -8.04 -7.15 5.99
CA SER A 20 -8.04 -6.66 4.61
C SER A 20 -7.27 -7.59 3.66
N ALA A 21 -6.13 -8.12 4.08
CA ALA A 21 -5.34 -9.07 3.29
C ALA A 21 -6.07 -10.41 3.07
N VAL A 22 -6.74 -10.93 4.10
CA VAL A 22 -7.56 -12.15 4.00
C VAL A 22 -8.77 -11.94 3.10
N LEU A 23 -9.46 -10.80 3.21
CA LEU A 23 -10.59 -10.46 2.33
C LEU A 23 -10.16 -10.37 0.87
N LEU A 24 -9.02 -9.74 0.59
CA LEU A 24 -8.49 -9.68 -0.76
C LEU A 24 -8.11 -11.07 -1.28
N MET A 25 -7.49 -11.90 -0.44
CA MET A 25 -7.15 -13.28 -0.78
C MET A 25 -8.38 -14.13 -1.06
N ALA A 26 -9.43 -14.01 -0.24
CA ALA A 26 -10.67 -14.76 -0.40
C ALA A 26 -11.42 -14.37 -1.67
N THR A 27 -11.41 -13.07 -2.05
CA THR A 27 -12.12 -12.57 -3.24
C THR A 27 -11.33 -12.78 -4.53
N ASN A 28 -10.01 -12.61 -4.51
CA ASN A 28 -9.16 -12.69 -5.70
C ASN A 28 -8.41 -14.03 -5.86
N GLY A 29 -8.52 -14.93 -4.87
CA GLY A 29 -7.82 -16.22 -4.84
C GLY A 29 -6.30 -16.11 -4.75
N ARG A 30 -5.75 -14.90 -4.47
CA ARG A 30 -4.31 -14.60 -4.50
C ARG A 30 -3.93 -13.72 -3.32
N ILE A 31 -2.73 -13.95 -2.77
CA ILE A 31 -2.18 -13.13 -1.68
C ILE A 31 -2.06 -11.66 -2.13
N ALA A 32 -2.42 -10.74 -1.25
CA ALA A 32 -2.32 -9.31 -1.48
C ALA A 32 -0.86 -8.87 -1.66
N GLY A 33 -0.53 -8.30 -2.83
CA GLY A 33 0.81 -7.78 -3.11
C GLY A 33 0.73 -6.48 -3.91
N ILE A 34 1.33 -5.41 -3.39
CA ILE A 34 1.31 -4.08 -4.02
C ILE A 34 1.95 -4.14 -5.41
N SER A 35 3.14 -4.73 -5.55
CA SER A 35 3.83 -4.87 -6.84
C SER A 35 3.02 -5.69 -7.86
N GLY A 36 2.42 -6.78 -7.41
CA GLY A 36 1.58 -7.64 -8.25
C GLY A 36 0.32 -6.93 -8.75
N LEU A 37 -0.42 -6.27 -7.86
CA LEU A 37 -1.62 -5.50 -8.23
C LEU A 37 -1.27 -4.30 -9.11
N THR A 38 -0.21 -3.57 -8.78
CA THR A 38 0.24 -2.43 -9.58
C THR A 38 0.70 -2.87 -10.97
N SER A 39 1.41 -4.00 -11.09
CA SER A 39 1.82 -4.52 -12.40
C SER A 39 0.63 -4.89 -13.29
N LYS A 40 -0.47 -5.42 -12.71
CA LYS A 40 -1.70 -5.72 -13.45
C LYS A 40 -2.41 -4.47 -13.98
N LEU A 41 -2.24 -3.32 -13.31
CA LEU A 41 -2.77 -2.05 -13.80
C LEU A 41 -2.09 -1.61 -15.11
N PHE A 42 -0.78 -1.87 -15.24
CA PHE A 42 0.02 -1.50 -16.41
C PHE A 42 0.12 -2.61 -17.47
N ALA A 43 -0.15 -3.87 -17.12
CA ALA A 43 -0.11 -5.00 -18.04
C ALA A 43 -1.20 -4.85 -19.12
N ARG A 44 -0.83 -4.96 -20.40
CA ARG A 44 -1.72 -4.71 -21.55
C ARG A 44 -2.70 -5.86 -21.86
N ASP A 45 -2.46 -7.05 -21.32
CA ASP A 45 -3.28 -8.26 -21.53
C ASP A 45 -4.06 -8.74 -20.30
N SER A 46 -4.12 -7.96 -19.22
CA SER A 46 -4.89 -8.36 -18.03
C SER A 46 -6.40 -8.22 -18.28
N ASP A 47 -7.17 -9.23 -17.88
CA ASP A 47 -8.64 -9.19 -17.81
C ASP A 47 -9.16 -7.87 -17.23
N GLY A 48 -10.22 -7.32 -17.83
CA GLY A 48 -10.79 -6.03 -17.43
C GLY A 48 -11.18 -5.98 -15.94
N GLU A 49 -11.64 -7.10 -15.39
CA GLU A 49 -11.98 -7.25 -13.97
C GLU A 49 -10.74 -7.18 -13.07
N ALA A 50 -9.66 -7.87 -13.45
CA ALA A 50 -8.40 -7.82 -12.72
C ALA A 50 -7.79 -6.41 -12.71
N ARG A 51 -7.95 -5.64 -13.80
CA ARG A 51 -7.57 -4.22 -13.85
C ARG A 51 -8.42 -3.36 -12.94
N GLY A 52 -9.74 -3.58 -12.93
CA GLY A 52 -10.67 -2.85 -12.07
C GLY A 52 -10.27 -2.97 -10.60
N ILE A 53 -9.98 -4.19 -10.14
CA ILE A 53 -9.55 -4.44 -8.76
C ILE A 53 -8.20 -3.77 -8.47
N ALA A 54 -7.23 -3.86 -9.37
CA ALA A 54 -5.94 -3.18 -9.23
C ALA A 54 -6.10 -1.65 -9.15
N ALA A 55 -6.95 -1.07 -10.00
CA ALA A 55 -7.23 0.36 -10.00
C ALA A 55 -7.90 0.80 -8.70
N LEU A 56 -8.90 0.06 -8.21
CA LEU A 56 -9.56 0.34 -6.93
C LEU A 56 -8.59 0.22 -5.74
N PHE A 57 -7.68 -0.75 -5.77
CA PHE A 57 -6.65 -0.91 -4.74
C PHE A 57 -5.70 0.29 -4.71
N VAL A 58 -5.16 0.69 -5.87
CA VAL A 58 -4.27 1.87 -5.99
C VAL A 58 -5.00 3.15 -5.60
N LEU A 59 -6.26 3.29 -6.01
CA LEU A 59 -7.10 4.43 -5.62
C LEU A 59 -7.28 4.47 -4.10
N GLY A 60 -7.58 3.34 -3.45
CA GLY A 60 -7.68 3.25 -2.00
C GLY A 60 -6.40 3.68 -1.28
N LEU A 61 -5.23 3.26 -1.80
CA LEU A 61 -3.92 3.67 -1.26
C LEU A 61 -3.70 5.18 -1.38
N LEU A 62 -4.04 5.77 -2.53
CA LEU A 62 -3.91 7.22 -2.77
C LEU A 62 -4.90 8.03 -1.92
N LEU A 63 -6.12 7.51 -1.71
CA LEU A 63 -7.17 8.17 -0.93
C LEU A 63 -6.95 8.07 0.59
N ALA A 64 -6.15 7.12 1.08
CA ALA A 64 -5.93 6.94 2.51
C ALA A 64 -5.42 8.21 3.21
N THR A 65 -4.45 8.91 2.62
CA THR A 65 -3.87 10.15 3.19
C THR A 65 -4.87 11.32 3.24
N PRO A 66 -5.56 11.68 2.15
CA PRO A 66 -6.57 12.74 2.21
C PRO A 66 -7.76 12.36 3.09
N LEU A 67 -8.20 11.09 3.11
CA LEU A 67 -9.24 10.64 4.04
C LEU A 67 -8.80 10.82 5.50
N TRP A 68 -7.55 10.52 5.82
CA TRP A 68 -6.99 10.77 7.15
C TRP A 68 -7.00 12.27 7.48
N LEU A 69 -6.63 13.14 6.53
CA LEU A 69 -6.68 14.58 6.71
C LEU A 69 -8.11 15.06 7.02
N PHE A 70 -9.12 14.54 6.32
CA PHE A 70 -10.52 14.90 6.57
C PHE A 70 -11.01 14.48 7.96
N VAL A 71 -10.58 13.32 8.45
CA VAL A 71 -11.02 12.79 9.76
C VAL A 71 -10.25 13.40 10.92
N SER A 72 -8.93 13.57 10.78
CA SER A 72 -8.04 14.03 11.85
C SER A 72 -7.83 15.54 11.88
N GLY A 73 -8.15 16.25 10.79
CA GLY A 73 -7.90 17.68 10.64
C GLY A 73 -6.43 18.07 10.41
N GLY A 74 -5.52 17.09 10.30
CA GLY A 74 -4.09 17.32 10.10
C GLY A 74 -3.45 16.33 9.12
N TRP A 75 -2.36 16.76 8.48
CA TRP A 75 -1.56 15.87 7.66
C TRP A 75 -0.82 14.86 8.54
N PRO A 76 -0.75 13.58 8.16
CA PRO A 76 0.10 12.64 8.87
C PRO A 76 1.56 13.09 8.75
N GLN A 77 2.31 12.94 9.85
CA GLN A 77 3.74 13.24 9.86
C GLN A 77 4.44 12.31 8.88
N GLN A 78 4.95 12.87 7.78
CA GLN A 78 5.66 12.14 6.75
C GLN A 78 7.13 12.53 6.76
N TRP A 79 8.00 11.53 6.80
CA TRP A 79 9.43 11.71 6.59
C TRP A 79 9.75 11.42 5.13
N VAL A 80 9.98 12.48 4.35
CA VAL A 80 10.37 12.38 2.95
C VAL A 80 11.85 12.77 2.82
N PRO A 81 12.68 11.98 2.14
CA PRO A 81 14.06 12.35 1.87
C PRO A 81 14.14 13.69 1.13
N SER A 82 15.08 14.55 1.52
CA SER A 82 15.30 15.84 0.85
C SER A 82 15.89 15.70 -0.56
N ASN A 83 16.46 14.53 -0.89
CA ASN A 83 17.06 14.26 -2.19
C ASN A 83 16.15 13.38 -3.07
N PRO A 84 15.46 13.95 -4.08
CA PRO A 84 14.55 13.20 -4.95
C PRO A 84 15.27 12.16 -5.81
N LEU A 85 16.56 12.37 -6.13
CA LEU A 85 17.33 11.40 -6.92
C LEU A 85 17.58 10.12 -6.12
N LEU A 86 17.97 10.26 -4.85
CA LEU A 86 18.13 9.11 -3.94
C LEU A 86 16.79 8.39 -3.71
N MET A 87 15.69 9.14 -3.59
CA MET A 87 14.36 8.56 -3.47
C MET A 87 13.97 7.74 -4.70
N GLY A 88 14.28 8.25 -5.91
CA GLY A 88 14.06 7.53 -7.16
C GLY A 88 14.88 6.23 -7.24
N LEU A 89 16.17 6.29 -6.91
CA LEU A 89 17.05 5.12 -6.89
C LEU A 89 16.60 4.07 -5.86
N ALA A 90 16.19 4.50 -4.66
CA ALA A 90 15.65 3.60 -3.65
C ALA A 90 14.37 2.91 -4.16
N GLY A 91 13.48 3.65 -4.82
CA GLY A 91 12.27 3.09 -5.43
C GLY A 91 12.57 2.04 -6.50
N LEU A 92 13.55 2.30 -7.38
CA LEU A 92 13.98 1.34 -8.40
C LEU A 92 14.57 0.06 -7.79
N LEU A 93 15.42 0.19 -6.78
CA LEU A 93 16.01 -0.96 -6.08
C LEU A 93 14.95 -1.80 -5.35
N VAL A 94 13.99 -1.15 -4.67
CA VAL A 94 12.87 -1.84 -4.01
C VAL A 94 11.98 -2.54 -5.03
N GLY A 95 11.69 -1.89 -6.16
CA GLY A 95 10.92 -2.48 -7.26
C GLY A 95 11.59 -3.73 -7.81
N PHE A 96 12.90 -3.65 -8.07
CA PHE A 96 13.70 -4.80 -8.49
C PHE A 96 13.66 -5.92 -7.44
N GLY A 97 13.95 -5.62 -6.18
CA GLY A 97 13.91 -6.60 -5.08
C GLY A 97 12.56 -7.30 -4.94
N ALA A 98 11.46 -6.55 -5.05
CA ALA A 98 10.10 -7.09 -4.96
C ALA A 98 9.69 -7.97 -6.16
N THR A 99 10.40 -7.90 -7.29
CA THR A 99 10.16 -8.79 -8.45
C THR A 99 10.96 -10.08 -8.40
N TYR A 100 12.12 -10.09 -7.72
CA TYR A 100 13.01 -11.26 -7.64
C TYR A 100 12.90 -12.06 -6.34
N GLY A 101 12.31 -11.49 -5.28
CA GLY A 101 12.06 -12.18 -4.00
C GLY A 101 10.80 -13.02 -4.03
#